data_AF-A0A4Y2LG31-F1
#
_entry.id   AF-A0A4Y2LG31-F1
#
_cell.length_a   1.000
_cell.length_b   1.000
_cell.length_c   1.000
_cell.angle_alpha   90.00
_cell.angle_beta   90.00
_cell.angle_gamma   90.00
#
_symmetry.space_group_name_H-M   'P 1'
#
loop_
_entity.id
_entity.type
_entity.pdbx_description
1 polymer ?
#
loop_
_entity_poly.entity_id
_entity_poly.type
_entity_poly.pdbx_seq_one_letter_code
_entity_poly.pdbx_strand_id
1 'polypeptide(L)'
;MFYKDTAGEFDDTDVTAAGKNLGLKQRYERVKGGKIFDMCGILNLDLGTQPRLLISGTTIRVLFLKAKDNFTLLDTSGAFRLQIENISLFIRKCDVSSSIVVGHEKALEQALVQMPFTRIETKNFTLSSGLKSVIIPNAMNGILPSLMILGLVSNSAFNGDFKKNPFNLKNYNLSYISLSENGVQIPMSTYTPSYKNDYSASDPFKNVAQSGDISIHLKFDEDLPETVTLLVYMEMQSLTEIDKSRNIFTDY
;
A
#
# COMPACT_ATOMS: atom_id res chain seq x y z
N MET A 1 2.74 19.41 -0.83
CA MET A 1 1.28 19.27 -0.58
C MET A 1 0.97 18.35 0.62
N PHE A 2 1.93 18.10 1.52
CA PHE A 2 1.71 17.24 2.69
C PHE A 2 1.41 18.09 3.93
N TYR A 3 0.18 18.01 4.40
CA TYR A 3 -0.25 18.50 5.71
C TYR A 3 -0.97 17.33 6.37
N LYS A 4 -0.65 17.03 7.63
CA LYS A 4 -1.22 15.87 8.32
C LYS A 4 -2.69 16.16 8.65
N ASP A 5 -3.56 15.20 8.35
CA ASP A 5 -4.98 15.28 8.74
C ASP A 5 -5.13 15.23 10.26
N THR A 6 -6.18 15.89 10.76
CA THR A 6 -6.50 15.87 12.19
C THR A 6 -6.97 14.47 12.58
N ALA A 7 -6.36 13.90 13.63
CA ALA A 7 -6.74 12.58 14.12
C ALA A 7 -8.22 12.53 14.51
N GLY A 8 -8.94 11.49 14.05
CA GLY A 8 -10.38 11.32 14.30
C GLY A 8 -11.30 12.12 13.37
N GLU A 9 -10.77 13.06 12.58
CA GLU A 9 -11.56 13.98 11.76
C GLU A 9 -11.27 13.82 10.25
N PHE A 10 -10.78 12.65 9.83
CA PHE A 10 -10.41 12.37 8.43
C PHE A 10 -11.57 12.46 7.45
N ASP A 11 -12.80 12.17 7.92
CA ASP A 11 -14.03 12.22 7.12
C ASP A 11 -14.63 13.64 7.07
N ASP A 12 -14.09 14.58 7.86
CA ASP A 12 -14.55 15.98 7.80
C ASP A 12 -13.99 16.68 6.56
N THR A 13 -14.90 17.02 5.65
CA THR A 13 -14.63 17.68 4.37
C THR A 13 -14.92 19.18 4.41
N ASP A 14 -15.32 19.73 5.57
CA ASP A 14 -15.58 21.16 5.72
C ASP A 14 -14.26 21.96 5.68
N VAL A 15 -14.13 22.83 4.69
CA VAL A 15 -12.96 23.71 4.49
C VAL A 15 -13.15 25.10 5.11
N THR A 16 -14.29 25.37 5.75
CA THR A 16 -14.61 26.67 6.35
C THR A 16 -13.95 26.87 7.72
N ALA A 17 -14.39 27.89 8.47
CA ALA A 17 -13.94 28.12 9.84
C ALA A 17 -14.35 27.00 10.81
N ALA A 18 -15.45 26.29 10.53
CA ALA A 18 -15.98 25.24 11.39
C ALA A 18 -15.32 23.86 11.16
N GLY A 19 -14.57 23.71 10.07
CA GLY A 19 -13.87 22.48 9.72
C GLY A 19 -12.83 22.06 10.76
N LYS A 20 -12.87 20.78 11.12
CA LYS A 20 -12.05 20.11 12.13
C LYS A 20 -10.83 19.43 11.52
N ASN A 21 -10.87 19.06 10.23
CA ASN A 21 -9.70 18.56 9.50
C ASN A 21 -8.76 19.72 9.09
N LEU A 22 -7.84 20.07 9.98
CA LEU A 22 -6.91 21.20 9.78
C LEU A 22 -5.93 20.95 8.63
N GLY A 23 -5.53 19.69 8.41
CA GLY A 23 -4.67 19.30 7.30
C GLY A 23 -5.34 19.54 5.95
N LEU A 24 -6.61 19.12 5.82
CA LEU A 24 -7.41 19.39 4.62
C LEU A 24 -7.57 20.89 4.37
N LYS A 25 -7.86 21.67 5.43
CA LYS A 25 -7.98 23.12 5.33
C LYS A 25 -6.70 23.80 4.84
N GLN A 26 -5.53 23.40 5.37
CA GLN A 26 -4.24 23.93 4.93
C GLN A 26 -3.96 23.60 3.46
N ARG A 27 -4.30 22.38 3.02
CA ARG A 27 -4.23 21.98 1.60
C ARG A 27 -5.14 22.84 0.74
N TYR A 28 -6.41 23.00 1.13
CA TYR A 28 -7.38 23.83 0.43
C TYR A 28 -6.90 25.28 0.29
N GLU A 29 -6.49 25.92 1.39
CA GLU A 29 -6.02 27.31 1.42
C GLU A 29 -4.81 27.56 0.51
N ARG A 30 -3.94 26.56 0.35
CA ARG A 30 -2.78 26.63 -0.54
C ARG A 30 -3.19 26.71 -2.02
N VAL A 31 -4.25 26.00 -2.41
CA VAL A 31 -4.64 25.82 -3.82
C VAL A 31 -5.91 26.57 -4.22
N LYS A 32 -6.65 27.14 -3.25
CA LYS A 32 -7.90 27.88 -3.49
C LYS A 32 -7.70 28.98 -4.53
N GLY A 33 -8.69 29.16 -5.39
CA GLY A 33 -8.61 30.08 -6.53
C GLY A 33 -7.80 29.54 -7.71
N GLY A 34 -7.52 28.24 -7.79
CA GLY A 34 -6.85 27.61 -8.93
C GLY A 34 -5.33 27.84 -8.94
N LYS A 35 -4.72 28.02 -7.77
CA LYS A 35 -3.28 28.21 -7.67
C LYS A 35 -2.55 26.93 -8.06
N ILE A 36 -1.58 27.08 -8.96
CA ILE A 36 -0.69 26.01 -9.37
C ILE A 36 0.29 25.70 -8.24
N PHE A 37 0.61 24.42 -8.07
CA PHE A 37 1.62 23.96 -7.13
C PHE A 37 2.40 22.80 -7.74
N ASP A 38 3.67 22.71 -7.37
CA ASP A 38 4.54 21.61 -7.80
C ASP A 38 4.64 20.52 -6.71
N MET A 39 4.78 19.28 -7.18
CA MET A 39 5.11 18.13 -6.35
C MET A 39 6.30 17.39 -6.97
N CYS A 40 7.23 16.97 -6.12
CA CYS A 40 8.34 16.11 -6.50
C CYS A 40 8.42 14.98 -5.46
N GLY A 41 8.64 13.76 -5.94
CA GLY A 41 8.71 12.58 -5.11
C GLY A 41 9.30 11.40 -5.87
N ILE A 42 9.70 10.37 -5.13
CA ILE A 42 10.12 9.11 -5.70
C ILE A 42 8.87 8.39 -6.22
N LEU A 43 9.00 7.76 -7.38
CA LEU A 43 7.95 6.91 -7.91
C LEU A 43 7.98 5.57 -7.14
N ASN A 44 7.02 5.37 -6.24
CA ASN A 44 6.90 4.15 -5.44
C ASN A 44 6.40 2.99 -6.33
N LEU A 45 7.35 2.22 -6.86
CA LEU A 45 7.12 0.99 -7.63
C LEU A 45 7.94 -0.12 -6.98
N ASP A 46 7.46 -1.35 -7.05
CA ASP A 46 8.15 -2.51 -6.49
C ASP A 46 9.58 -2.65 -7.07
N LEU A 47 9.75 -2.44 -8.39
CA LEU A 47 11.07 -2.44 -9.05
C LEU A 47 11.98 -1.28 -8.58
N GLY A 48 11.41 -0.22 -8.03
CA GLY A 48 12.15 0.90 -7.43
C GLY A 48 12.73 0.58 -6.06
N THR A 49 12.33 -0.54 -5.43
CA THR A 49 12.81 -0.93 -4.09
C THR A 49 14.12 -1.72 -4.15
N GLN A 50 14.49 -2.30 -5.31
CA GLN A 50 15.74 -3.05 -5.45
C GLN A 50 16.95 -2.13 -5.69
N PRO A 51 18.13 -2.44 -5.13
CA PRO A 51 19.27 -1.52 -5.07
C PRO A 51 20.12 -1.48 -6.36
N ARG A 52 19.86 -2.34 -7.35
CA ARG A 52 20.66 -2.48 -8.58
C ARG A 52 20.14 -1.56 -9.69
N LEU A 53 21.05 -1.12 -10.54
CA LEU A 53 20.66 -0.41 -11.76
C LEU A 53 20.15 -1.41 -12.81
N LEU A 54 19.15 -0.99 -13.58
CA LEU A 54 18.67 -1.76 -14.72
C LEU A 54 19.77 -1.83 -15.79
N ILE A 55 19.91 -3.00 -16.41
CA ILE A 55 20.93 -3.22 -17.44
C ILE A 55 20.63 -2.40 -18.70
N SER A 56 21.69 -2.02 -19.41
CA SER A 56 21.58 -1.25 -20.65
C SER A 56 20.73 -1.99 -21.69
N GLY A 57 19.92 -1.25 -22.45
CA GLY A 57 18.99 -1.81 -23.45
C GLY A 57 17.65 -2.30 -22.90
N THR A 58 17.42 -2.21 -21.58
CA THR A 58 16.11 -2.52 -20.99
C THR A 58 15.11 -1.41 -21.27
N THR A 59 13.95 -1.76 -21.84
CA THR A 59 12.86 -0.79 -22.10
C THR A 59 11.91 -0.74 -20.91
N ILE A 60 11.65 0.46 -20.39
CA ILE A 60 10.69 0.68 -19.29
C ILE A 60 9.51 1.46 -19.86
N ARG A 61 8.29 0.96 -19.63
CA ARG A 61 7.06 1.68 -19.91
C ARG A 61 6.36 1.99 -18.59
N VAL A 62 6.17 3.26 -18.31
CA VAL A 62 5.42 3.72 -17.13
C VAL A 62 4.10 4.32 -17.62
N LEU A 63 2.98 3.80 -17.08
CA LEU A 63 1.64 4.33 -17.35
C LEU A 63 1.10 4.97 -16.07
N PHE A 64 0.75 6.26 -16.15
CA PHE A 64 0.09 6.97 -15.08
C PHE A 64 -1.41 7.07 -15.35
N LEU A 65 -2.22 6.63 -14.40
CA LEU A 65 -3.67 6.75 -14.44
C LEU A 65 -4.11 7.77 -13.39
N LYS A 66 -4.78 8.84 -13.83
CA LYS A 66 -5.31 9.86 -12.92
C LYS A 66 -6.62 9.39 -12.32
N ALA A 67 -6.72 9.41 -10.99
CA ALA A 67 -7.99 9.19 -10.30
C ALA A 67 -8.98 10.33 -10.59
N LYS A 68 -10.28 10.05 -10.36
CA LYS A 68 -11.35 11.06 -10.52
C LYS A 68 -11.15 12.22 -9.55
N ASP A 69 -11.42 13.44 -10.02
CA ASP A 69 -11.18 14.68 -9.27
C ASP A 69 -11.88 14.69 -7.91
N ASN A 70 -13.17 14.32 -7.88
CA ASN A 70 -13.95 14.26 -6.65
C ASN A 70 -13.33 13.32 -5.61
N PHE A 71 -12.77 12.19 -6.06
CA PHE A 71 -12.09 11.25 -5.18
C PHE A 71 -10.77 11.83 -4.66
N THR A 72 -9.93 12.37 -5.55
CA THR A 72 -8.62 12.93 -5.17
C THR A 72 -8.73 14.16 -4.25
N LEU A 73 -9.78 14.96 -4.41
CA LEU A 73 -9.98 16.20 -3.67
C LEU A 73 -10.90 16.05 -2.45
N LEU A 74 -11.45 14.86 -2.21
CA LEU A 74 -12.53 14.63 -1.22
C LEU A 74 -13.68 15.63 -1.39
N ASP A 75 -14.03 15.91 -2.65
CA ASP A 75 -15.05 16.90 -3.01
C ASP A 75 -16.41 16.23 -3.22
N THR A 76 -17.33 16.52 -2.30
CA THR A 76 -18.72 16.05 -2.38
C THR A 76 -19.58 16.89 -3.32
N SER A 77 -19.16 18.10 -3.66
CA SER A 77 -19.90 19.02 -4.54
C SER A 77 -19.65 18.76 -6.02
N GLY A 78 -18.49 18.20 -6.37
CA GLY A 78 -18.01 18.03 -7.74
C GLY A 78 -17.68 19.35 -8.44
N ALA A 79 -17.54 20.44 -7.68
CA ALA A 79 -17.23 21.77 -8.21
C ALA A 79 -15.72 21.94 -8.47
N PHE A 80 -14.87 21.14 -7.84
CA PHE A 80 -13.42 21.28 -7.97
C PHE A 80 -12.83 20.36 -9.04
N ARG A 81 -11.75 20.83 -9.67
CA ARG A 81 -11.01 20.07 -10.68
C ARG A 81 -9.52 20.04 -10.35
N LEU A 82 -8.90 18.90 -10.63
CA LEU A 82 -7.45 18.71 -10.54
C LEU A 82 -6.88 18.49 -11.94
N GLN A 83 -6.26 19.54 -12.47
CA GLN A 83 -5.60 19.52 -13.77
C GLN A 83 -4.10 19.33 -13.61
N ILE A 84 -3.52 18.50 -14.48
CA ILE A 84 -2.08 18.27 -14.54
C ILE A 84 -1.53 19.14 -15.67
N GLU A 85 -0.75 20.16 -15.32
CA GLU A 85 -0.14 21.07 -16.30
C GLU A 85 1.12 20.49 -16.94
N ASN A 86 1.99 19.88 -16.14
CA ASN A 86 3.23 19.27 -16.60
C ASN A 86 3.59 18.05 -15.75
N ILE A 87 4.14 17.01 -16.37
CA ILE A 87 4.75 15.87 -15.70
C ILE A 87 6.15 15.69 -16.28
N SER A 88 7.14 15.57 -15.39
CA SER A 88 8.51 15.22 -15.75
C SER A 88 8.97 14.02 -14.93
N LEU A 89 9.62 13.05 -15.58
CA LEU A 89 10.23 11.89 -14.93
C LEU A 89 11.74 12.01 -15.01
N PHE A 90 12.39 12.08 -13.85
CA PHE A 90 13.85 12.15 -13.75
C PHE A 90 14.41 10.75 -13.48
N ILE A 91 15.21 10.23 -14.40
CA ILE A 91 15.84 8.90 -14.27
C ILE A 91 17.35 9.08 -14.12
N ARG A 92 17.94 8.41 -13.12
CA ARG A 92 19.39 8.36 -12.97
C ARG A 92 19.97 7.35 -13.97
N LYS A 93 20.85 7.82 -14.85
CA LYS A 93 21.65 6.98 -15.74
C LYS A 93 23.11 6.98 -15.28
N CYS A 94 23.77 5.83 -15.42
CA CYS A 94 25.20 5.68 -15.13
C CYS A 94 25.94 5.34 -16.42
N ASP A 95 26.97 6.11 -16.76
CA ASP A 95 27.84 5.82 -17.90
C ASP A 95 28.97 4.89 -17.43
N VAL A 96 29.15 3.79 -18.15
CA VAL A 96 30.14 2.75 -17.84
C VAL A 96 31.12 2.58 -18.99
N SER A 97 32.35 2.19 -18.68
CA SER A 97 33.38 1.96 -19.71
C SER A 97 33.00 0.79 -20.65
N SER A 98 33.49 0.83 -21.89
CA SER A 98 33.16 -0.18 -22.91
C SER A 98 33.53 -1.61 -22.50
N SER A 99 34.60 -1.79 -21.71
CA SER A 99 35.00 -3.11 -21.21
C SER A 99 33.95 -3.73 -20.29
N ILE A 100 33.27 -2.92 -19.46
CA ILE A 100 32.18 -3.37 -18.59
C ILE A 100 30.96 -3.76 -19.41
N VAL A 101 30.61 -2.97 -20.44
CA VAL A 101 29.50 -3.30 -21.35
C VAL A 101 29.74 -4.64 -22.04
N VAL A 102 30.92 -4.84 -22.62
CA VAL A 102 31.29 -6.12 -23.26
C VAL A 102 31.30 -7.28 -22.25
N GLY A 103 31.76 -7.03 -21.02
CA GLY A 103 31.71 -8.00 -19.94
C GLY A 103 30.28 -8.42 -19.58
N HIS A 104 29.35 -7.47 -19.48
CA HIS A 104 27.93 -7.75 -19.23
C HIS A 104 27.30 -8.57 -20.37
N GLU A 105 27.56 -8.23 -21.64
CA GLU A 105 27.01 -9.01 -22.77
C GLU A 105 27.53 -10.45 -22.76
N LYS A 106 28.82 -10.68 -22.48
CA LYS A 106 29.37 -12.04 -22.34
C LYS A 106 28.78 -12.81 -21.16
N ALA A 107 28.53 -12.14 -20.03
CA ALA A 107 27.90 -12.78 -18.87
C ALA A 107 26.44 -13.19 -19.18
N LEU A 108 25.71 -12.36 -19.93
CA LEU A 108 24.34 -12.61 -20.37
C LEU A 108 24.22 -13.78 -21.35
N GLU A 109 25.28 -14.14 -22.07
CA GLU A 109 25.31 -15.36 -22.88
C GLU A 109 25.30 -16.64 -22.02
N GLN A 110 25.74 -16.56 -20.77
CA GLN A 110 25.89 -17.70 -19.86
C GLN A 110 24.76 -17.80 -18.84
N ALA A 111 24.23 -16.67 -18.36
CA ALA A 111 23.24 -16.62 -17.30
C ALA A 111 22.30 -15.42 -17.41
N LEU A 112 21.13 -15.54 -16.77
CA LEU A 112 20.15 -14.46 -16.63
C LEU A 112 20.61 -13.43 -15.60
N VAL A 113 20.27 -12.17 -15.81
CA VAL A 113 20.44 -11.13 -14.79
C VAL A 113 19.32 -11.26 -13.78
N GLN A 114 19.67 -11.55 -12.54
CA GLN A 114 18.74 -11.70 -11.42
C GLN A 114 18.67 -10.42 -10.59
N MET A 115 17.46 -9.89 -10.39
CA MET A 115 17.19 -8.68 -9.61
C MET A 115 16.10 -8.96 -8.58
N PRO A 116 16.47 -9.37 -7.35
CA PRO A 116 15.51 -9.58 -6.29
C PRO A 116 14.93 -8.23 -5.82
N PHE A 117 13.64 -8.20 -5.53
CA PHE A 117 12.94 -7.01 -5.06
C PHE A 117 11.83 -7.38 -4.09
N THR A 118 11.41 -6.41 -3.27
CA THR A 118 10.24 -6.60 -2.41
C THR A 118 8.99 -6.22 -3.19
N ARG A 119 8.13 -7.20 -3.41
CA ARG A 119 6.81 -7.05 -4.04
C ARG A 119 5.79 -6.68 -2.98
N ILE A 120 4.95 -5.71 -3.29
CA ILE A 120 3.82 -5.35 -2.45
C ILE A 120 2.56 -5.98 -2.98
N GLU A 121 1.86 -6.70 -2.12
CA GLU A 121 0.55 -7.24 -2.42
C GLU A 121 -0.50 -6.74 -1.45
N THR A 122 -1.71 -6.52 -1.94
CA THR A 122 -2.86 -6.16 -1.10
C THR A 122 -4.01 -7.10 -1.39
N LYS A 123 -4.52 -7.76 -0.34
CA LYS A 123 -5.81 -8.44 -0.36
C LYS A 123 -6.81 -7.68 0.49
N ASN A 124 -8.09 -7.87 0.20
CA ASN A 124 -9.16 -7.29 1.00
C ASN A 124 -10.24 -8.34 1.30
N PHE A 125 -10.83 -8.24 2.49
CA PHE A 125 -11.92 -9.11 2.92
C PHE A 125 -13.06 -8.25 3.46
N THR A 126 -14.29 -8.56 3.06
CA THR A 126 -15.48 -7.83 3.53
C THR A 126 -16.05 -8.51 4.77
N LEU A 127 -16.20 -7.75 5.84
CA LEU A 127 -16.76 -8.18 7.12
C LEU A 127 -18.15 -7.56 7.28
N SER A 128 -19.18 -8.40 7.40
CA SER A 128 -20.56 -7.93 7.59
C SER A 128 -20.75 -7.24 8.95
N SER A 129 -21.68 -6.29 9.01
CA SER A 129 -22.12 -5.68 10.27
C SER A 129 -22.71 -6.73 11.21
N GLY A 130 -22.65 -6.49 12.52
CA GLY A 130 -23.18 -7.39 13.54
C GLY A 130 -22.22 -8.53 13.92
N LEU A 131 -21.09 -8.68 13.24
CA LEU A 131 -20.09 -9.70 13.58
C LEU A 131 -19.27 -9.27 14.79
N LYS A 132 -19.12 -10.18 15.75
CA LYS A 132 -18.23 -10.02 16.92
C LYS A 132 -16.93 -10.81 16.79
N SER A 133 -16.92 -11.82 15.95
CA SER A 133 -15.76 -12.69 15.68
C SER A 133 -15.77 -13.12 14.23
N VAL A 134 -14.61 -13.12 13.59
CA VAL A 134 -14.44 -13.51 12.19
C VAL A 134 -13.22 -14.41 12.07
N ILE A 135 -13.39 -15.51 11.34
CA ILE A 135 -12.30 -16.35 10.87
C ILE A 135 -12.29 -16.27 9.35
N ILE A 136 -11.17 -15.86 8.80
CA ILE A 136 -10.91 -15.85 7.36
C ILE A 136 -9.98 -17.03 7.09
N PRO A 137 -10.54 -18.21 6.74
CA PRO A 137 -9.74 -19.36 6.39
C PRO A 137 -9.00 -19.07 5.08
N ASN A 138 -7.78 -19.60 4.97
CA ASN A 138 -7.04 -19.57 3.73
C ASN A 138 -6.87 -18.17 3.13
N ALA A 139 -6.71 -17.15 4.00
CA ALA A 139 -6.51 -15.77 3.60
C ALA A 139 -5.30 -15.63 2.66
N MET A 140 -4.26 -16.44 2.89
CA MET A 140 -3.10 -16.60 2.01
C MET A 140 -2.78 -18.05 1.77
N ASN A 141 -2.34 -18.36 0.54
CA ASN A 141 -1.87 -19.68 0.13
C ASN A 141 -0.59 -19.52 -0.68
N GLY A 142 0.37 -20.42 -0.46
CA GLY A 142 1.64 -20.45 -1.18
C GLY A 142 2.75 -19.77 -0.40
N ILE A 143 3.59 -19.01 -1.10
CA ILE A 143 4.73 -18.31 -0.49
C ILE A 143 4.21 -17.32 0.56
N LEU A 144 4.68 -17.47 1.79
CA LEU A 144 4.25 -16.60 2.89
C LEU A 144 4.96 -15.25 2.84
N PRO A 145 4.26 -14.14 3.15
CA PRO A 145 4.87 -12.82 3.17
C PRO A 145 5.84 -12.66 4.33
N SER A 146 6.84 -11.82 4.13
CA SER A 146 7.80 -11.42 5.17
C SER A 146 7.23 -10.39 6.15
N LEU A 147 6.21 -9.63 5.73
CA LEU A 147 5.47 -8.69 6.55
C LEU A 147 3.99 -8.73 6.17
N MET A 148 3.11 -8.66 7.18
CA MET A 148 1.69 -8.46 6.99
C MET A 148 1.22 -7.28 7.84
N ILE A 149 0.57 -6.30 7.21
CA ILE A 149 -0.06 -5.16 7.89
C ILE A 149 -1.57 -5.27 7.65
N LEU A 150 -2.32 -5.21 8.74
CA LEU A 150 -3.77 -5.35 8.73
C LEU A 150 -4.41 -4.00 9.11
N GLY A 151 -5.31 -3.52 8.27
CA GLY A 151 -6.03 -2.26 8.49
C GLY A 151 -7.53 -2.46 8.28
N LEU A 152 -8.35 -1.87 9.14
CA LEU A 152 -9.80 -1.91 9.00
C LEU A 152 -10.30 -0.54 8.54
N VAL A 153 -11.13 -0.53 7.49
CA VAL A 153 -11.72 0.68 6.92
C VAL A 153 -13.22 0.46 6.67
N SER A 154 -14.03 1.50 6.73
CA SER A 154 -15.46 1.38 6.37
C SER A 154 -15.57 0.88 4.93
N ASN A 155 -16.42 -0.11 4.67
CA ASN A 155 -16.58 -0.65 3.32
C ASN A 155 -17.06 0.41 2.32
N SER A 156 -17.89 1.35 2.76
CA SER A 156 -18.30 2.50 1.94
C SER A 156 -17.13 3.43 1.58
N ALA A 157 -16.19 3.67 2.51
CA ALA A 157 -14.99 4.47 2.24
C ALA A 157 -14.07 3.77 1.24
N PHE A 158 -13.86 2.46 1.40
CA PHE A 158 -13.08 1.64 0.46
C PHE A 158 -13.66 1.69 -0.96
N ASN A 159 -14.99 1.66 -1.08
CA ASN A 159 -15.69 1.74 -2.37
C ASN A 159 -15.82 3.18 -2.92
N GLY A 160 -15.19 4.17 -2.27
CA GLY A 160 -15.08 5.53 -2.80
C GLY A 160 -16.29 6.43 -2.53
N ASP A 161 -16.97 6.27 -1.39
CA ASP A 161 -17.93 7.27 -0.91
C ASP A 161 -17.24 8.63 -0.73
N PHE A 162 -17.73 9.66 -1.42
CA PHE A 162 -17.14 11.01 -1.40
C PHE A 162 -17.17 11.70 -0.04
N LYS A 163 -17.99 11.21 0.90
CA LYS A 163 -18.07 11.73 2.27
C LYS A 163 -17.12 11.04 3.24
N LYS A 164 -16.42 9.99 2.80
CA LYS A 164 -15.53 9.20 3.65
C LYS A 164 -14.14 9.13 3.06
N ASN A 165 -13.16 9.05 3.93
CA ASN A 165 -11.76 8.97 3.53
C ASN A 165 -11.29 7.50 3.57
N PRO A 166 -10.82 6.91 2.45
CA PRO A 166 -10.32 5.53 2.44
C PRO A 166 -9.04 5.33 3.27
N PHE A 167 -8.36 6.41 3.66
CA PHE A 167 -7.20 6.39 4.56
C PHE A 167 -7.59 6.55 6.04
N ASN A 168 -8.88 6.65 6.36
CA ASN A 168 -9.38 6.68 7.73
C ASN A 168 -9.47 5.25 8.30
N LEU A 169 -8.32 4.69 8.69
CA LEU A 169 -8.24 3.39 9.34
C LEU A 169 -8.79 3.49 10.76
N LYS A 170 -9.74 2.62 11.10
CA LYS A 170 -10.41 2.59 12.41
C LYS A 170 -10.11 1.27 13.11
N ASN A 171 -10.14 1.26 14.44
CA ASN A 171 -9.90 0.02 15.19
C ASN A 171 -11.15 -0.87 15.31
N TYR A 172 -12.36 -0.29 15.22
CA TYR A 172 -13.64 -0.96 15.43
C TYR A 172 -13.71 -1.80 16.72
N ASN A 173 -13.06 -1.34 17.80
CA ASN A 173 -12.98 -2.08 19.07
C ASN A 173 -12.41 -3.51 18.91
N LEU A 174 -11.49 -3.71 17.96
CA LEU A 174 -10.78 -4.98 17.79
C LEU A 174 -10.02 -5.30 19.08
N SER A 175 -10.34 -6.42 19.71
CA SER A 175 -9.72 -6.84 20.97
C SER A 175 -8.80 -8.04 20.81
N TYR A 176 -8.86 -8.71 19.67
CA TYR A 176 -8.08 -9.92 19.43
C TYR A 176 -7.72 -10.03 17.96
N ILE A 177 -6.46 -10.37 17.71
CA ILE A 177 -5.99 -10.80 16.41
C ILE A 177 -4.99 -11.95 16.55
N SER A 178 -5.16 -12.97 15.72
CA SER A 178 -4.18 -14.04 15.58
C SER A 178 -4.12 -14.52 14.13
N LEU A 179 -2.93 -14.90 13.70
CA LEU A 179 -2.74 -15.65 12.47
C LEU A 179 -2.62 -17.13 12.83
N SER A 180 -2.99 -18.01 11.92
CA SER A 180 -2.66 -19.43 12.04
C SER A 180 -2.07 -19.93 10.73
N GLU A 181 -0.86 -20.49 10.80
CA GLU A 181 -0.19 -21.16 9.69
C GLU A 181 -0.50 -22.66 9.76
N ASN A 182 -1.12 -23.21 8.71
CA ASN A 182 -1.47 -24.65 8.64
C ASN A 182 -2.23 -25.16 9.88
N GLY A 183 -3.10 -24.32 10.46
CA GLY A 183 -3.88 -24.61 11.66
C GLY A 183 -3.14 -24.38 13.00
N VAL A 184 -1.85 -24.04 12.98
CA VAL A 184 -1.07 -23.70 14.17
C VAL A 184 -1.00 -22.18 14.32
N GLN A 185 -1.31 -21.67 15.51
CA GLN A 185 -1.33 -20.24 15.75
C GLN A 185 0.07 -19.60 15.71
N ILE A 186 0.15 -18.45 15.04
CA ILE A 186 1.36 -17.66 14.87
C ILE A 186 1.06 -16.15 15.04
N PRO A 187 1.83 -15.41 15.86
CA PRO A 187 2.74 -15.91 16.89
C PRO A 187 1.99 -16.70 17.98
N MET A 188 2.71 -17.53 18.76
CA MET A 188 2.10 -18.39 19.80
C MET A 188 1.32 -17.59 20.86
N SER A 189 1.68 -16.33 21.08
CA SER A 189 0.89 -15.40 21.86
C SER A 189 -0.08 -14.65 20.95
N THR A 190 -1.36 -14.70 21.29
CA THR A 190 -2.40 -13.88 20.68
C THR A 190 -2.10 -12.40 20.86
N TYR A 191 -2.36 -11.57 19.86
CA TYR A 191 -2.20 -10.13 20.00
C TYR A 191 -3.51 -9.49 20.48
N THR A 192 -3.42 -8.69 21.55
CA THR A 192 -4.51 -7.88 22.11
C THR A 192 -4.14 -6.41 21.98
N PRO A 193 -4.73 -5.66 21.04
CA PRO A 193 -4.41 -4.25 20.86
C PRO A 193 -4.69 -3.42 22.12
N SER A 194 -3.81 -2.46 22.43
CA SER A 194 -4.01 -1.49 23.52
C SER A 194 -4.12 -0.08 22.98
N TYR A 195 -5.35 0.44 22.91
CA TYR A 195 -5.64 1.77 22.34
C TYR A 195 -5.39 2.95 23.29
N LYS A 196 -4.79 2.69 24.47
CA LYS A 196 -4.57 3.75 25.48
C LYS A 196 -3.40 4.68 25.12
N ASN A 197 -2.39 4.17 24.42
CA ASN A 197 -1.13 4.91 24.18
C ASN A 197 -0.65 4.91 22.72
N ASP A 198 -1.14 4.00 21.88
CA ASP A 198 -0.80 3.92 20.46
C ASP A 198 -1.99 3.32 19.69
N TYR A 199 -2.33 3.88 18.54
CA TYR A 199 -3.34 3.32 17.63
C TYR A 199 -2.74 2.27 16.69
N SER A 200 -1.44 2.02 16.82
CA SER A 200 -0.69 1.03 16.06
C SER A 200 -0.10 -0.04 16.97
N ALA A 201 0.17 -1.18 16.35
CA ALA A 201 0.50 -2.43 17.00
C ALA A 201 1.49 -3.17 16.11
N SER A 202 2.69 -3.46 16.61
CA SER A 202 3.68 -4.26 15.89
C SER A 202 4.21 -5.35 16.81
N ASP A 203 4.14 -6.60 16.37
CA ASP A 203 4.79 -7.73 17.03
C ASP A 203 5.75 -8.38 16.02
N PRO A 204 7.07 -8.47 16.31
CA PRO A 204 8.01 -9.11 15.40
C PRO A 204 7.70 -10.61 15.29
N PHE A 205 7.31 -11.05 14.10
CA PHE A 205 7.29 -12.47 13.77
C PHE A 205 8.41 -12.78 12.77
N LYS A 206 9.23 -13.79 13.07
CA LYS A 206 10.25 -14.30 12.15
C LYS A 206 9.63 -15.38 11.28
N ASN A 207 9.36 -15.06 10.02
CA ASN A 207 9.11 -16.08 9.02
C ASN A 207 10.41 -16.35 8.24
N VAL A 208 10.88 -17.61 8.25
CA VAL A 208 11.85 -18.08 7.26
C VAL A 208 11.02 -18.52 6.07
N ALA A 209 11.21 -17.89 4.90
CA ALA A 209 10.43 -18.11 3.68
C ALA A 209 9.97 -19.57 3.52
N GLN A 210 8.69 -19.80 3.83
CA GLN A 210 8.03 -21.10 3.80
C GLN A 210 6.77 -20.98 2.95
N SER A 211 6.34 -22.10 2.38
CA SER A 211 5.04 -22.22 1.73
C SER A 211 4.04 -22.68 2.78
N GLY A 212 2.88 -22.05 2.85
CA GLY A 212 1.84 -22.43 3.79
C GLY A 212 0.49 -21.79 3.50
N ASP A 213 -0.46 -22.12 4.35
CA ASP A 213 -1.75 -21.45 4.42
C ASP A 213 -1.80 -20.54 5.65
N ILE A 214 -2.15 -19.27 5.48
CA ILE A 214 -2.45 -18.35 6.59
C ILE A 214 -3.94 -18.12 6.68
N SER A 215 -4.50 -18.39 7.84
CA SER A 215 -5.84 -17.96 8.22
C SER A 215 -5.79 -16.82 9.25
N ILE A 216 -6.70 -15.85 9.13
CA ILE A 216 -6.76 -14.66 10.00
C ILE A 216 -7.96 -14.77 10.93
N HIS A 217 -7.75 -14.57 12.23
CA HIS A 217 -8.80 -14.58 13.24
C HIS A 217 -8.89 -13.20 13.90
N LEU A 218 -10.08 -12.64 13.94
CA LEU A 218 -10.38 -11.32 14.49
C LEU A 218 -11.52 -11.44 15.50
N LYS A 219 -11.40 -10.74 16.64
CA LYS A 219 -12.51 -10.56 17.59
C LYS A 219 -12.64 -9.10 17.98
N PHE A 220 -13.87 -8.66 18.14
CA PHE A 220 -14.25 -7.32 18.53
C PHE A 220 -14.94 -7.36 19.90
N ASP A 221 -14.75 -6.32 20.71
CA ASP A 221 -15.44 -6.20 22.00
C ASP A 221 -16.93 -5.90 21.84
N GLU A 222 -17.25 -5.20 20.76
CA GLU A 222 -18.61 -4.85 20.34
C GLU A 222 -18.88 -5.39 18.93
N ASP A 223 -20.16 -5.56 18.59
CA ASP A 223 -20.55 -5.99 17.25
C ASP A 223 -20.19 -4.91 16.23
N LEU A 224 -19.69 -5.31 15.06
CA LEU A 224 -19.33 -4.36 14.01
C LEU A 224 -20.53 -3.45 13.65
N PRO A 225 -20.42 -2.12 13.80
CA PRO A 225 -21.56 -1.21 13.64
C PRO A 225 -21.96 -1.00 12.17
N GLU A 226 -21.05 -1.30 11.24
CA GLU A 226 -21.24 -1.21 9.80
C GLU A 226 -20.46 -2.33 9.11
N THR A 227 -20.65 -2.50 7.80
CA THR A 227 -19.78 -3.38 6.99
C THR A 227 -18.38 -2.78 6.92
N VAL A 228 -17.37 -3.58 7.25
CA VAL A 228 -15.96 -3.17 7.33
C VAL A 228 -15.14 -3.96 6.29
N THR A 229 -14.20 -3.29 5.63
CA THR A 229 -13.20 -3.94 4.79
C THR A 229 -11.92 -4.12 5.59
N LEU A 230 -11.48 -5.36 5.73
CA LEU A 230 -10.13 -5.69 6.19
C LEU A 230 -9.18 -5.59 5.00
N LEU A 231 -8.25 -4.64 5.06
CA LEU A 231 -7.11 -4.52 4.16
C LEU A 231 -5.95 -5.33 4.71
N VAL A 232 -5.38 -6.18 3.86
CA VAL A 232 -4.20 -7.00 4.17
C VAL A 232 -3.11 -6.60 3.21
N TYR A 233 -2.20 -5.75 3.68
CA TYR A 233 -0.99 -5.35 2.98
C TYR A 233 0.12 -6.33 3.30
N MET A 234 0.89 -6.73 2.29
CA MET A 234 1.91 -7.75 2.40
C MET A 234 3.17 -7.38 1.67
N GLU A 235 4.30 -7.74 2.27
CA GLU A 235 5.61 -7.67 1.61
C GLU A 235 6.11 -9.07 1.31
N MET A 236 6.26 -9.36 0.02
CA MET A 236 6.76 -10.63 -0.50
C MET A 236 8.12 -10.43 -1.15
N GLN A 237 8.97 -11.46 -1.13
CA GLN A 237 10.20 -11.46 -1.91
C GLN A 237 9.88 -11.97 -3.31
N SER A 238 10.29 -11.24 -4.34
CA SER A 238 10.13 -11.64 -5.74
C SER A 238 11.44 -11.43 -6.50
N LEU A 239 11.51 -12.03 -7.69
CA LEU A 239 12.67 -11.99 -8.56
C LEU A 239 12.26 -11.52 -9.95
N THR A 240 12.98 -10.53 -10.47
CA THR A 240 12.97 -10.21 -11.89
C THR A 240 14.22 -10.78 -12.54
N GLU A 241 14.04 -11.51 -13.63
CA GLU A 241 15.12 -12.04 -14.47
C GLU A 241 15.12 -11.38 -15.84
N ILE A 242 16.30 -11.04 -16.35
CA ILE A 242 16.47 -10.50 -17.69
C ILE A 242 17.42 -11.37 -18.50
N ASP A 243 16.98 -11.78 -19.69
CA ASP A 243 17.79 -12.57 -20.61
C ASP A 243 18.66 -11.71 -21.54
N LYS A 244 19.48 -12.38 -22.35
CA LYS A 244 20.34 -11.74 -23.36
C LYS A 244 19.56 -10.92 -24.40
N SER A 245 18.30 -11.27 -24.67
CA SER A 245 17.41 -10.58 -25.61
C SER A 245 16.66 -9.42 -24.94
N ARG A 246 16.92 -9.14 -23.65
CA ARG A 246 16.21 -8.17 -22.82
C ARG A 246 14.73 -8.50 -22.61
N ASN A 247 14.36 -9.78 -22.74
CA ASN A 247 13.09 -10.25 -22.24
C ASN A 247 13.13 -10.24 -20.71
N ILE A 248 12.04 -9.74 -20.11
CA ILE A 248 11.90 -9.61 -18.67
C ILE A 248 10.93 -10.68 -18.20
N PHE A 249 11.37 -11.50 -17.25
CA PHE A 249 10.57 -12.49 -16.57
C PHE A 249 10.43 -12.04 -15.12
N THR A 250 9.20 -12.02 -14.60
CA THR A 250 8.95 -11.66 -13.21
C THR A 250 8.05 -12.72 -12.61
N ASP A 251 8.45 -13.22 -11.44
CA ASP A 251 7.63 -14.15 -10.67
C ASP A 251 6.49 -13.37 -9.99
N TYR A 252 5.27 -13.55 -10.50
CA TYR A 252 4.03 -12.96 -9.98
C TYR A 252 3.17 -14.03 -9.30
#